data_AF-A0A9D6QLB1-F1
#
_entry.id   AF-A0A9D6QLB1-F1
#
_cell.length_a   1.000
_cell.length_b   1.000
_cell.length_c   1.000
_cell.angle_alpha   90.00
_cell.angle_beta   90.00
_cell.angle_gamma   90.00
#
_symmetry.space_group_name_H-M   'P 1'
#
loop_
_entity.id
_entity.type
_entity.pdbx_description
1 polymer ?
#
loop_
_entity_poly.entity_id
_entity_poly.type
_entity_poly.pdbx_seq_one_letter_code
_entity_poly.pdbx_strand_id
1 'polypeptide(L)'
;MSSDKKPDPRCAYRSPTGRRCRNTVSVGWNMCSAHCDFGDARAATEIVSNRDRLDTAEGIHSMMARVIRALAAGKIRSREAGMLIYGGQSMLQSLTNLKEERKKLFIAKDEDAWREKALADSYHDALNCEDSPGEREEEEEPEENQEAGNAGGSRK
;
A
#
# COMPACT_ATOMS: atom_id res chain seq x y z
N MET A 1 -26.07 -31.96 -55.49
CA MET A 1 -25.47 -30.93 -54.61
C MET A 1 -25.96 -31.18 -53.19
N SER A 2 -25.20 -31.95 -52.41
CA SER A 2 -25.54 -32.23 -51.01
C SER A 2 -25.15 -31.01 -50.19
N SER A 3 -26.13 -30.30 -49.65
CA SER A 3 -25.87 -29.18 -48.74
C SER A 3 -25.54 -29.75 -47.36
N ASP A 4 -24.27 -29.92 -47.06
CA ASP A 4 -23.78 -30.17 -45.70
C ASP A 4 -23.99 -28.91 -44.86
N LYS A 5 -25.23 -28.69 -44.42
CA LYS A 5 -25.52 -27.71 -43.36
C LYS A 5 -24.91 -28.25 -42.08
N LYS A 6 -23.78 -27.64 -41.66
CA LYS A 6 -23.22 -27.88 -40.33
C LYS A 6 -24.35 -27.69 -39.30
N PRO A 7 -24.53 -28.64 -38.36
CA PRO A 7 -25.57 -28.52 -37.36
C PRO A 7 -25.32 -27.25 -36.54
N ASP A 8 -26.37 -26.47 -36.31
CA ASP A 8 -26.28 -25.29 -35.46
C ASP A 8 -25.74 -25.71 -34.07
N PRO A 9 -24.81 -24.93 -33.50
CA PRO A 9 -24.26 -25.24 -32.19
C PRO A 9 -25.39 -25.26 -31.15
N ARG A 10 -25.32 -26.20 -30.21
CA ARG A 10 -26.32 -26.40 -29.16
C ARG A 10 -25.76 -26.01 -27.79
N CYS A 11 -26.66 -25.62 -26.90
CA CYS A 11 -26.32 -25.26 -25.54
C CYS A 11 -25.62 -26.42 -24.78
N ALA A 12 -24.53 -26.09 -24.08
CA ALA A 12 -23.71 -27.03 -23.33
C ALA A 12 -24.32 -27.44 -21.97
N TYR A 13 -25.37 -26.76 -21.51
CA TYR A 13 -26.03 -27.04 -20.23
C TYR A 13 -26.61 -28.46 -20.17
N ARG A 14 -26.43 -29.11 -19.01
CA ARG A 14 -27.04 -30.39 -18.66
C ARG A 14 -27.93 -30.21 -17.43
N SER A 15 -29.15 -30.73 -17.49
CA SER A 15 -30.06 -30.77 -16.35
C SER A 15 -29.50 -31.68 -15.24
N PRO A 16 -30.02 -31.58 -14.00
CA PRO A 16 -29.71 -32.52 -12.92
C PRO A 16 -30.01 -33.98 -13.29
N THR A 17 -30.96 -34.20 -14.19
CA THR A 17 -31.30 -35.52 -14.75
C THR A 17 -30.38 -35.97 -15.90
N GLY A 18 -29.31 -35.22 -16.18
CA GLY A 18 -28.29 -35.53 -17.20
C GLY A 18 -28.68 -35.20 -18.65
N ARG A 19 -29.89 -34.69 -18.89
CA ARG A 19 -30.38 -34.34 -20.23
C ARG A 19 -29.75 -33.03 -20.71
N ARG A 20 -29.25 -33.01 -21.95
CA ARG A 20 -28.67 -31.79 -22.56
C ARG A 20 -29.79 -30.85 -23.03
N CYS A 21 -29.60 -29.55 -22.83
CA CYS A 21 -30.49 -28.53 -23.39
C CYS A 21 -30.57 -28.65 -24.92
N ARG A 22 -31.77 -28.53 -25.49
CA ARG A 22 -32.01 -28.67 -26.93
C ARG A 22 -31.90 -27.37 -27.72
N ASN A 23 -31.83 -26.22 -27.04
CA ASN A 23 -31.80 -24.91 -27.67
C ASN A 23 -30.48 -24.68 -28.42
N THR A 24 -30.58 -24.00 -29.56
CA THR A 24 -29.44 -23.51 -30.33
C THR A 24 -28.78 -22.33 -29.62
N VAL A 25 -27.51 -22.11 -29.93
CA VAL A 25 -26.72 -20.97 -29.43
C VAL A 25 -26.27 -20.12 -30.60
N SER A 26 -26.10 -18.81 -30.36
CA SER A 26 -25.47 -17.92 -31.32
C SER A 26 -24.01 -18.30 -31.54
N VAL A 27 -23.49 -17.98 -32.72
CA VAL A 27 -22.08 -18.22 -33.06
C VAL A 27 -21.18 -17.51 -32.03
N GLY A 28 -20.27 -18.25 -31.41
CA GLY A 28 -19.35 -17.76 -30.37
C GLY A 28 -19.82 -17.95 -28.91
N TRP A 29 -21.01 -18.53 -28.68
CA TRP A 29 -21.57 -18.74 -27.33
C TRP A 29 -21.74 -20.23 -27.02
N ASN A 30 -21.62 -20.60 -25.74
CA ASN A 30 -21.72 -22.00 -25.30
C ASN A 30 -23.06 -22.33 -24.60
N MET A 31 -23.85 -21.32 -24.25
CA MET A 31 -25.12 -21.44 -23.51
C MET A 31 -26.24 -20.73 -24.29
N CYS A 32 -27.47 -21.24 -24.24
CA CYS A 32 -28.63 -20.58 -24.85
C CYS A 32 -29.17 -19.48 -23.92
N SER A 33 -29.98 -18.55 -24.42
CA SER A 33 -30.53 -17.44 -23.60
C SER A 33 -31.20 -17.85 -22.30
N ALA A 34 -31.76 -19.07 -22.20
CA ALA A 34 -32.39 -19.59 -21.00
C ALA A 34 -31.42 -20.15 -19.94
N HIS A 35 -30.20 -20.54 -20.35
CA HIS A 35 -29.14 -21.06 -19.47
C HIS A 35 -27.88 -20.19 -19.47
N CYS A 36 -27.87 -19.17 -20.29
CA CYS A 36 -26.93 -18.08 -20.24
C CYS A 36 -27.54 -17.14 -19.20
N ASP A 37 -26.95 -17.09 -18.01
CA ASP A 37 -27.35 -16.21 -16.93
C ASP A 37 -27.11 -14.74 -17.33
N PHE A 38 -27.91 -14.23 -18.27
CA PHE A 38 -27.98 -12.81 -18.59
C PHE A 38 -28.69 -12.02 -17.49
N GLY A 39 -29.29 -12.70 -16.50
CA GLY A 39 -29.88 -12.07 -15.31
C GLY A 39 -28.89 -11.21 -14.54
N ASP A 40 -27.58 -11.47 -14.69
CA ASP A 40 -26.54 -10.87 -13.85
C ASP A 40 -25.74 -9.75 -14.53
N ALA A 41 -25.84 -9.54 -15.84
CA ALA A 41 -25.05 -8.47 -16.49
C ALA A 41 -25.45 -7.07 -15.99
N ARG A 42 -26.72 -6.89 -15.65
CA ARG A 42 -27.23 -5.63 -15.10
C ARG A 42 -26.85 -5.44 -13.62
N ALA A 43 -26.83 -6.53 -12.85
CA ALA A 43 -26.37 -6.49 -11.47
C ALA A 43 -24.84 -6.30 -11.39
N ALA A 44 -24.08 -6.96 -12.26
CA ALA A 44 -22.64 -6.79 -12.39
C ALA A 44 -22.25 -5.36 -12.80
N THR A 45 -22.99 -4.73 -13.72
CA THR A 45 -22.78 -3.31 -14.08
C THR A 45 -23.21 -2.33 -12.99
N GLU A 46 -24.22 -2.68 -12.18
CA GLU A 46 -24.62 -1.89 -11.01
C GLU A 46 -23.56 -1.96 -9.89
N ILE A 47 -22.97 -3.14 -9.68
CA ILE A 47 -21.89 -3.41 -8.72
C ILE A 47 -20.58 -2.74 -9.18
N VAL A 48 -20.21 -2.92 -10.45
CA VAL A 48 -19.00 -2.35 -11.07
C VAL A 48 -19.42 -1.17 -11.93
N SER A 49 -19.94 -0.13 -11.28
CA SER A 49 -20.16 1.14 -11.96
C SER A 49 -18.82 1.81 -12.23
N ASN A 50 -18.65 2.38 -13.44
CA ASN A 50 -17.46 3.16 -13.83
C ASN A 50 -17.18 4.41 -12.98
N ARG A 51 -17.98 4.67 -11.93
CA ARG A 51 -17.84 5.80 -11.03
C ARG A 51 -16.99 5.52 -9.81
N ASP A 52 -16.74 4.26 -9.47
CA ASP A 52 -15.97 3.95 -8.26
C ASP A 52 -14.50 3.96 -8.57
N ARG A 53 -13.83 5.00 -8.06
CA ARG A 53 -12.38 4.95 -7.98
C ARG A 53 -11.99 4.00 -6.85
N LEU A 54 -11.65 2.77 -7.23
CA LEU A 54 -11.23 1.71 -6.30
C LEU A 54 -9.82 1.95 -5.70
N ASP A 55 -9.20 3.09 -6.00
CA ASP A 55 -7.97 3.59 -5.40
C ASP A 55 -8.21 4.31 -4.06
N THR A 56 -9.48 4.51 -3.67
CA THR A 56 -9.87 5.13 -2.40
C THR A 56 -10.64 4.16 -1.52
N ALA A 57 -10.48 4.32 -0.20
CA ALA A 57 -11.24 3.54 0.77
C ALA A 57 -12.76 3.79 0.64
N GLU A 58 -13.15 5.03 0.34
CA GLU A 58 -14.54 5.41 0.10
C GLU A 58 -15.13 4.68 -1.13
N GLY A 59 -14.39 4.65 -2.25
CA GLY A 59 -14.82 3.93 -3.46
C GLY A 59 -14.98 2.43 -3.21
N ILE A 60 -14.06 1.82 -2.46
CA ILE A 60 -14.15 0.40 -2.11
C ILE A 60 -15.35 0.15 -1.17
N HIS A 61 -15.59 1.01 -0.18
CA HIS A 61 -16.77 0.92 0.69
C HIS A 61 -18.08 1.07 -0.09
N SER A 62 -18.16 2.02 -1.02
CA SER A 62 -19.29 2.23 -1.94
C SER A 62 -19.60 0.98 -2.77
N MET A 63 -18.55 0.34 -3.31
CA MET A 63 -18.67 -0.93 -4.02
C MET A 63 -19.21 -2.05 -3.12
N MET A 64 -18.62 -2.27 -1.94
CA MET A 64 -19.09 -3.30 -1.03
C MET A 64 -20.54 -3.08 -0.58
N ALA A 65 -20.96 -1.84 -0.34
CA ALA A 65 -22.34 -1.51 0.00
C ALA A 65 -23.33 -1.86 -1.14
N ARG A 66 -22.91 -1.77 -2.41
CA ARG A 66 -23.73 -2.22 -3.55
C ARG A 66 -23.75 -3.73 -3.69
N VAL A 67 -22.64 -4.42 -3.43
CA VAL A 67 -22.61 -5.89 -3.37
C VAL A 67 -23.59 -6.39 -2.32
N ILE A 68 -23.61 -5.80 -1.12
CA ILE A 68 -24.55 -6.17 -0.06
C ILE A 68 -25.99 -5.90 -0.48
N ARG A 69 -26.28 -4.75 -1.12
CA ARG A 69 -27.62 -4.45 -1.65
C ARG A 69 -28.05 -5.43 -2.75
N ALA A 70 -27.14 -5.79 -3.66
CA ALA A 70 -27.41 -6.76 -4.71
C ALA A 70 -27.68 -8.16 -4.14
N LEU A 71 -26.94 -8.56 -3.10
CA LEU A 71 -27.16 -9.81 -2.38
C LEU A 71 -28.52 -9.81 -1.68
N ALA A 72 -28.85 -8.74 -0.94
CA ALA A 72 -30.13 -8.61 -0.25
C ALA A 72 -31.32 -8.60 -1.23
N ALA A 73 -31.13 -8.06 -2.43
CA ALA A 73 -32.11 -8.08 -3.51
C ALA A 73 -32.17 -9.41 -4.27
N GLY A 74 -31.38 -10.42 -3.91
CA GLY A 74 -31.32 -11.72 -4.59
C GLY A 74 -30.77 -11.65 -6.01
N LYS A 75 -30.07 -10.57 -6.37
CA LYS A 75 -29.51 -10.37 -7.71
C LYS A 75 -28.23 -11.17 -7.94
N ILE A 76 -27.45 -11.41 -6.88
CA ILE A 76 -26.20 -12.20 -6.91
C ILE A 76 -26.24 -13.31 -5.86
N ARG A 77 -25.45 -14.36 -6.05
CA ARG A 77 -25.36 -15.46 -5.07
C ARG A 77 -24.46 -15.08 -3.91
N SER A 78 -24.72 -15.66 -2.73
CA SER A 78 -23.91 -15.42 -1.52
C SER A 78 -22.42 -15.72 -1.72
N ARG A 79 -22.09 -16.73 -2.54
CA ARG A 79 -20.70 -17.06 -2.87
C ARG A 79 -20.01 -15.95 -3.64
N GLU A 80 -20.69 -15.35 -4.61
CA GLU A 80 -20.16 -14.24 -5.43
C GLU A 80 -20.00 -12.97 -4.58
N ALA A 81 -21.01 -12.66 -3.77
CA ALA A 81 -20.93 -11.55 -2.82
C ALA A 81 -19.75 -11.71 -1.85
N GLY A 82 -19.53 -12.93 -1.33
CA GLY A 82 -18.42 -13.24 -0.43
C GLY A 82 -17.06 -13.00 -1.09
N MET A 83 -16.87 -13.42 -2.34
CA MET A 83 -15.62 -13.18 -3.08
C MET A 83 -15.37 -11.69 -3.31
N LEU A 84 -16.40 -10.93 -3.67
CA LEU A 84 -16.29 -9.48 -3.91
C LEU A 84 -16.00 -8.69 -2.63
N ILE A 85 -16.66 -9.03 -1.52
CA ILE A 85 -16.39 -8.40 -0.22
C ILE A 85 -14.98 -8.73 0.26
N TYR A 86 -14.55 -9.98 0.12
CA TYR A 86 -13.19 -10.38 0.47
C TYR A 86 -12.15 -9.61 -0.36
N GLY A 87 -12.34 -9.50 -1.67
CA GLY A 87 -11.47 -8.68 -2.53
C GLY A 87 -11.42 -7.21 -2.12
N GLY A 88 -12.58 -6.62 -1.78
CA GLY A 88 -12.66 -5.25 -1.27
C GLY A 88 -11.89 -5.06 0.05
N GLN A 89 -12.04 -6.00 0.99
CA GLN A 89 -11.26 -6.03 2.23
C GLN A 89 -9.75 -6.11 1.97
N SER A 90 -9.31 -6.98 1.06
CA SER A 90 -7.90 -7.06 0.68
C SER A 90 -7.38 -5.75 0.09
N MET A 91 -8.16 -5.09 -0.78
CA MET A 91 -7.78 -3.79 -1.34
C MET A 91 -7.63 -2.72 -0.25
N LEU A 92 -8.52 -2.67 0.74
CA LEU A 92 -8.42 -1.73 1.86
C LEU A 92 -7.16 -1.94 2.70
N GLN A 93 -6.81 -3.20 2.96
CA GLN A 93 -5.56 -3.54 3.65
C GLN A 93 -4.35 -3.10 2.82
N SER A 94 -4.34 -3.37 1.52
CA SER A 94 -3.26 -2.94 0.64
C SER A 94 -3.14 -1.41 0.58
N LEU A 95 -4.23 -0.66 0.52
CA LEU A 95 -4.20 0.81 0.55
C LEU A 95 -3.61 1.36 1.86
N THR A 96 -3.88 0.69 2.97
CA THR A 96 -3.32 1.07 4.29
C THR A 96 -1.82 0.82 4.30
N ASN A 97 -1.38 -0.35 3.83
CA ASN A 97 0.04 -0.70 3.72
C ASN A 97 0.80 0.27 2.79
N LEU A 98 0.22 0.62 1.64
CA LEU A 98 0.81 1.58 0.72
C LEU A 98 0.95 2.99 1.31
N LYS A 99 -0.02 3.42 2.15
CA LYS A 99 0.09 4.69 2.88
C LYS A 99 1.21 4.64 3.92
N GLU A 100 1.39 3.53 4.61
CA GLU A 100 2.47 3.35 5.59
C GLU A 100 3.84 3.27 4.92
N GLU A 101 3.98 2.50 3.83
CA GLU A 101 5.20 2.45 3.02
C GLU A 101 5.57 3.84 2.48
N ARG A 102 4.58 4.58 1.96
CA ARG A 102 4.81 5.95 1.52
C ARG A 102 5.32 6.84 2.66
N LYS A 103 4.71 6.77 3.85
CA LYS A 103 5.18 7.53 5.03
C LYS A 103 6.63 7.17 5.39
N LYS A 104 6.97 5.88 5.43
CA LYS A 104 8.32 5.40 5.70
C LYS A 104 9.33 5.93 4.67
N LEU A 105 8.98 5.94 3.39
CA LEU A 105 9.82 6.49 2.33
C LEU A 105 10.00 8.02 2.45
N PHE A 106 8.97 8.76 2.87
CA PHE A 106 9.10 10.19 3.13
C PHE A 106 10.01 10.47 4.32
N ILE A 107 9.85 9.73 5.43
CA ILE A 107 10.71 9.86 6.61
C ILE A 107 12.17 9.51 6.25
N ALA A 108 12.40 8.41 5.54
CA ALA A 108 13.74 8.01 5.11
C ALA A 108 14.42 9.08 4.24
N LYS A 109 13.67 9.68 3.29
CA LYS A 109 14.19 10.77 2.47
C LYS A 109 14.52 12.02 3.27
N ASP A 110 13.73 12.33 4.29
CA ASP A 110 13.96 13.48 5.16
C ASP A 110 15.18 13.24 6.07
N GLU A 111 15.34 12.02 6.58
CA GLU A 111 16.54 11.59 7.31
C GLU A 111 17.80 11.62 6.44
N ASP A 112 17.72 11.16 5.19
CA ASP A 112 18.84 11.21 4.24
C ASP A 112 19.21 12.66 3.92
N ALA A 113 18.22 13.54 3.72
CA ALA A 113 18.45 14.97 3.47
C ALA A 113 19.09 15.67 4.67
N TRP A 114 18.69 15.32 5.90
CA TRP A 114 19.32 15.84 7.12
C TRP A 114 20.77 15.35 7.27
N ARG A 115 21.03 14.07 6.96
CA ARG A 115 22.39 13.48 7.00
C ARG A 115 23.33 14.12 5.98
N GLU A 116 22.86 14.34 4.75
CA GLU A 116 23.64 15.00 3.70
C GLU A 116 24.01 16.43 4.12
N LYS A 117 23.06 17.17 4.70
CA LYS A 117 23.30 18.50 5.23
C LYS A 117 24.31 18.48 6.39
N ALA A 118 24.16 17.57 7.35
CA ALA A 118 25.09 17.45 8.48
C ALA A 118 26.52 17.11 8.04
N LEU A 119 26.68 16.28 6.99
CA LEU A 119 27.98 15.99 6.38
C LEU A 119 28.57 17.21 5.67
N ALA A 120 27.76 17.97 4.95
CA ALA A 120 28.20 19.21 4.31
C ALA A 120 28.62 20.28 5.33
N ASP A 121 27.85 20.45 6.41
CA ASP A 121 28.15 21.38 7.49
C ASP A 121 29.43 20.96 8.23
N SER A 122 29.60 19.66 8.54
CA SER A 122 30.84 19.12 9.12
C SER A 122 32.06 19.27 8.21
N TYR A 123 31.90 19.16 6.89
CA TYR A 123 32.97 19.38 5.93
C TYR A 123 33.38 20.86 5.87
N HIS A 124 32.42 21.77 5.93
CA HIS A 124 32.68 23.21 6.03
C HIS A 124 33.37 23.60 7.34
N ASP A 125 32.99 23.02 8.48
CA ASP A 125 33.68 23.23 9.76
C ASP A 125 35.12 22.71 9.71
N ALA A 126 35.36 21.55 9.07
CA ALA A 126 36.70 20.99 8.91
C ALA A 126 37.60 21.83 7.99
N LEU A 127 37.05 22.48 6.96
CA LEU A 127 37.79 23.38 6.07
C LEU A 127 38.03 24.78 6.68
N ASN A 128 37.14 25.23 7.56
CA ASN A 128 37.29 26.50 8.27
C ASN A 128 38.15 26.38 9.54
N CYS A 129 38.57 25.17 9.91
CA CYS A 129 39.65 24.93 10.86
C CYS A 129 40.99 25.20 10.16
N GLU A 130 41.18 26.42 9.64
CA GLU A 130 42.52 26.88 9.35
C GLU A 130 43.25 27.01 10.68
N ASP A 131 44.42 26.35 10.76
CA ASP A 131 45.43 26.54 11.78
C ASP A 131 45.50 28.02 12.16
N SER A 132 44.96 28.37 13.33
CA SER A 132 45.47 29.51 14.05
C SER A 132 46.69 28.99 14.78
N PRO A 133 47.94 29.29 14.36
CA PRO A 133 49.10 29.00 15.18
C PRO A 133 49.01 29.96 16.37
N GLY A 134 48.26 29.54 17.38
CA GLY A 134 48.19 30.18 18.68
C GLY A 134 49.58 30.12 19.29
N GLU A 135 50.21 31.28 19.26
CA GLU A 135 51.43 31.69 19.94
C GLU A 135 51.69 30.84 21.20
N ARG A 136 52.81 30.12 21.19
CA ARG A 136 53.40 29.51 22.37
C ARG A 136 53.79 30.66 23.30
N GLU A 137 52.92 31.01 24.23
CA GLU A 137 53.31 31.80 25.40
C GLU A 137 54.35 30.97 26.17
N GLU A 138 55.59 31.44 26.18
CA GLU A 138 56.64 30.96 27.07
C GLU A 138 56.18 31.25 28.51
N GLU A 139 55.70 30.23 29.22
CA GLU A 139 55.53 30.29 30.67
C GLU A 139 56.93 30.41 31.29
N GLU A 140 57.33 31.64 31.65
CA GLU A 140 58.43 31.92 32.55
C GLU A 140 58.20 31.16 33.87
N GLU A 141 59.14 30.25 34.21
CA GLU A 141 59.21 29.62 35.52
C GLU A 141 59.37 30.68 36.62
N PRO A 142 58.50 30.71 37.65
CA PRO A 142 58.85 31.41 38.88
C PRO A 142 59.77 30.53 39.73
N GLU A 143 60.97 31.07 39.94
CA GLU A 143 62.03 30.55 40.80
C GLU A 143 61.54 30.13 42.18
N GLU A 144 62.09 28.98 42.60
CA GLU A 144 62.19 28.48 43.95
C GLU A 144 62.66 29.56 44.93
N ASN A 145 61.87 29.83 45.98
CA ASN A 145 62.41 30.46 47.18
C ASN A 145 61.93 29.71 48.42
N GLN A 146 62.84 28.88 48.92
CA GLN A 146 62.84 28.29 50.25
C GLN A 146 63.15 29.37 51.29
N GLU A 147 62.40 29.43 52.39
CA GLU A 147 62.85 29.74 53.76
C GLU A 147 61.61 29.72 54.67
N ALA A 148 61.38 28.66 55.45
CA ALA A 148 61.87 28.46 56.82
C ALA A 148 61.27 29.45 57.86
N GLY A 149 60.61 28.92 58.90
CA GLY A 149 60.45 29.68 60.16
C GLY A 149 59.15 29.55 60.94
N ASN A 150 58.93 28.36 61.52
CA ASN A 150 58.58 28.07 62.93
C ASN A 150 57.91 29.11 63.87
N ALA A 151 57.14 28.55 64.81
CA ALA A 151 56.60 29.06 66.08
C ALA A 151 55.25 29.80 65.99
N GLY A 152 54.22 29.49 66.80
CA GLY A 152 54.09 28.61 67.94
C GLY A 152 52.85 29.00 68.76
N GLY A 153 52.23 28.02 69.41
CA GLY A 153 51.33 28.20 70.57
C GLY A 153 49.94 28.79 70.27
N SER A 154 48.93 28.64 71.10
CA SER A 154 48.73 27.82 72.29
C SER A 154 47.21 27.81 72.53
N ARG A 155 46.75 26.79 73.25
CA ARG A 155 45.36 26.45 73.58
C ARG A 155 44.57 27.62 74.20
N LYS A 156 43.25 27.60 73.99
CA LYS A 156 42.25 27.64 75.07
C LYS A 156 41.05 26.78 74.70
#